data_AF-A0A5S3XAV6-F1
#
_entry.id   AF-A0A5S3XAV6-F1
#
_cell.length_a   1.000
_cell.length_b   1.000
_cell.length_c   1.000
_cell.angle_alpha   90.00
_cell.angle_beta   90.00
_cell.angle_gamma   90.00
#
_symmetry.space_group_name_H-M   'P 1'
#
loop_
_entity.id
_entity.type
_entity.pdbx_description
1 polymer ?
#
loop_
_entity_poly.entity_id
_entity_poly.type
_entity_poly.pdbx_seq_one_letter_code
_entity_poly.pdbx_strand_id
1 'polypeptide(L)'
;GRILEVPVGRGLLGRVVNTLGAPIDGKGPLDHDGFSAVEAIAPGVIERQSVDQPVQTGYKAVDSMIPIGRGQRELIIGDRQTGKTALAI
;
A
#
# COMPACT_ATOMS: atom_id res chain seq x y z
N GLY A 1 2.89 24.67 15.19
CA GLY A 1 2.59 24.23 13.82
C GLY A 1 2.28 22.74 13.87
N ARG A 2 1.34 22.25 13.06
CA ARG A 2 1.12 20.80 12.95
C ARG A 2 2.23 20.20 12.09
N ILE A 3 2.66 18.98 12.44
CA ILE A 3 3.50 18.15 11.57
C ILE A 3 2.68 17.80 10.32
N LEU A 4 3.33 17.47 9.21
CA LEU A 4 2.62 17.10 7.99
C LEU A 4 1.73 15.86 8.22
N GLU A 5 0.42 16.05 8.12
CA GLU A 5 -0.61 15.04 8.37
C GLU A 5 -1.54 14.91 7.15
N VAL A 6 -2.05 13.71 6.91
CA VAL A 6 -2.99 13.38 5.82
C VAL A 6 -4.24 12.69 6.35
N PRO A 7 -5.41 12.85 5.70
CA PRO A 7 -6.63 12.17 6.11
C PRO A 7 -6.49 10.65 5.96
N VAL A 8 -7.05 9.90 6.92
CA VAL A 8 -7.06 8.44 6.94
C VAL A 8 -8.47 7.93 7.25
N GLY A 9 -8.78 6.70 6.87
CA GLY A 9 -10.06 6.08 7.18
C GLY A 9 -10.65 5.25 6.04
N ARG A 10 -11.79 4.63 6.30
CA ARG A 10 -12.45 3.73 5.32
C ARG A 10 -13.00 4.46 4.09
N GLY A 11 -13.28 5.76 4.20
CA GLY A 11 -13.78 6.58 3.08
C GLY A 11 -12.79 6.75 1.92
N LEU A 12 -11.51 6.40 2.10
CA LEU A 12 -10.49 6.38 1.05
C LEU A 12 -10.63 5.21 0.07
N LEU A 13 -11.32 4.13 0.46
CA LEU A 13 -11.44 2.93 -0.37
C LEU A 13 -12.16 3.26 -1.70
N GLY A 14 -11.48 3.01 -2.82
CA GLY A 14 -12.02 3.25 -4.17
C GLY A 14 -11.97 4.72 -4.64
N ARG A 15 -11.27 5.60 -3.91
CA ARG A 15 -11.03 7.00 -4.27
C ARG A 15 -9.65 7.16 -4.92
N VAL A 16 -9.51 8.18 -5.77
CA VAL A 16 -8.20 8.64 -6.25
C VAL A 16 -7.89 9.97 -5.58
N VAL A 17 -6.77 10.02 -4.86
CA VAL A 17 -6.33 11.18 -4.07
C VAL A 17 -4.93 11.62 -4.48
N ASN A 18 -4.61 12.88 -4.23
CA ASN A 18 -3.25 13.41 -4.39
C ASN A 18 -2.38 13.12 -3.14
N THR A 19 -1.15 13.62 -3.14
CA THR A 19 -0.16 13.40 -2.06
C THR A 19 -0.55 14.04 -0.71
N LEU A 20 -1.50 14.98 -0.69
CA LEU A 20 -2.03 15.60 0.52
C LEU A 20 -3.36 14.96 0.97
N GLY A 21 -3.80 13.88 0.30
CA GLY A 21 -5.06 13.19 0.57
C GLY A 21 -6.31 13.91 0.06
N ALA A 22 -6.17 14.94 -0.78
CA ALA A 22 -7.32 15.60 -1.39
C ALA A 22 -7.84 14.77 -2.60
N PRO A 23 -9.16 14.57 -2.73
CA PRO A 23 -9.72 13.80 -3.84
C PRO A 23 -9.55 14.53 -5.17
N ILE A 24 -9.09 13.79 -6.19
CA ILE A 24 -8.90 14.28 -7.58
C ILE A 24 -9.76 13.52 -8.59
N ASP A 25 -10.66 12.67 -8.11
CA ASP A 25 -11.53 11.82 -8.92
C ASP A 25 -12.88 12.45 -9.29
N GLY A 26 -13.16 13.66 -8.82
CA GLY A 26 -14.42 14.36 -9.10
C GLY A 26 -15.66 13.77 -8.40
N LYS A 27 -15.50 12.82 -7.48
CA LYS A 27 -16.62 12.14 -6.77
C LYS A 27 -17.13 12.92 -5.54
N GLY A 28 -16.81 14.21 -5.44
CA GLY A 28 -17.17 15.05 -4.30
C GLY A 28 -16.24 14.91 -3.09
N PRO A 29 -16.65 15.43 -1.92
CA PRO A 29 -15.84 15.43 -0.69
C PRO A 29 -15.41 14.02 -0.25
N LEU A 30 -14.34 13.95 0.54
CA LEU A 30 -13.82 12.72 1.13
C LEU A 30 -14.29 12.64 2.59
N ASP A 31 -14.96 11.56 2.95
CA ASP A 31 -15.20 11.22 4.35
C ASP A 31 -13.96 10.55 4.94
N HIS A 32 -13.58 10.93 6.16
CA HIS A 32 -12.35 10.46 6.80
C HIS A 32 -12.55 10.25 8.31
N ASP A 33 -11.87 9.27 8.87
CA ASP A 33 -11.98 8.90 10.29
C ASP A 33 -10.99 9.68 11.18
N GLY A 34 -10.08 10.45 10.57
CA GLY A 34 -9.10 11.28 11.27
C GLY A 34 -7.92 11.66 10.40
N PHE A 35 -6.83 12.08 11.04
CA PHE A 35 -5.57 12.46 10.40
C PHE A 35 -4.42 11.64 10.99
N SER A 36 -3.44 11.29 10.16
CA SER A 36 -2.21 10.62 10.58
C SER A 36 -0.99 11.37 10.03
N ALA A 37 0.09 11.41 10.81
CA ALA A 37 1.36 11.95 10.37
C ALA A 37 1.93 11.13 9.19
N VAL A 38 2.52 11.82 8.20
CA VAL A 38 3.15 11.18 7.04
C VAL A 38 4.44 10.47 7.44
N GLU A 39 5.21 11.08 8.34
CA GLU A 39 6.45 10.52 8.88
C GLU A 39 6.16 9.89 10.24
N ALA A 40 5.88 8.58 10.23
CA ALA A 40 5.71 7.78 11.44
C ALA A 40 6.92 6.86 11.66
N ILE A 41 7.26 6.62 12.93
CA ILE A 41 8.31 5.68 13.30
C ILE A 41 7.82 4.26 12.96
N ALA A 42 8.62 3.51 12.21
CA ALA A 42 8.28 2.14 11.84
C ALA A 42 8.32 1.20 13.07
N PRO A 43 7.54 0.10 13.06
CA PRO A 43 7.50 -0.84 14.19
C PRO A 43 8.88 -1.43 14.51
N GLY A 44 9.17 -1.51 15.81
CA GLY A 44 10.40 -2.08 16.36
C GLY A 44 10.48 -3.60 16.19
N VAL A 45 11.60 -4.21 16.62
CA VAL A 45 11.82 -5.66 16.47
C VAL A 45 10.80 -6.48 17.27
N ILE A 46 10.47 -6.04 18.49
CA ILE A 46 9.57 -6.76 19.41
C ILE A 46 8.10 -6.70 18.95
N GLU A 47 7.74 -5.68 18.18
CA GLU A 47 6.38 -5.46 17.66
C GLU A 47 6.09 -6.27 16.38
N ARG A 48 7.10 -6.94 15.84
CA ARG A 48 7.00 -7.72 14.60
C ARG A 48 6.77 -9.19 14.89
N GLN A 49 6.09 -9.84 13.95
CA GLN A 49 5.91 -11.29 13.90
C GLN A 49 6.55 -11.86 12.64
N SER A 50 6.89 -13.15 12.67
CA SER A 50 7.30 -13.88 11.47
C SER A 50 6.18 -13.84 10.43
N VAL A 51 6.56 -13.75 9.15
CA VAL A 51 5.61 -13.81 8.05
C VAL A 51 5.16 -15.26 7.87
N ASP A 52 3.88 -15.52 8.08
CA ASP A 52 3.29 -16.86 8.09
C ASP A 52 2.03 -16.99 7.20
N GLN A 53 1.41 -15.86 6.82
CA GLN A 53 0.22 -15.84 5.97
C GLN A 53 0.58 -15.51 4.51
N PRO A 54 0.14 -16.29 3.50
CA PRO A 54 0.40 -15.99 2.10
C PRO A 54 -0.43 -14.81 1.57
N VAL A 55 0.14 -14.07 0.61
CA VAL A 55 -0.54 -13.10 -0.25
C VAL A 55 -0.58 -13.69 -1.66
N GLN A 56 -1.76 -14.13 -2.09
CA GLN A 56 -1.95 -14.77 -3.39
C GLN A 56 -1.94 -13.72 -4.49
N THR A 57 -1.11 -13.92 -5.52
CA THR A 57 -1.04 -13.03 -6.69
C THR A 57 -1.87 -13.54 -7.86
N GLY A 58 -2.15 -14.84 -7.93
CA GLY A 58 -2.80 -15.48 -9.07
C GLY A 58 -1.84 -15.85 -10.19
N TYR A 59 -0.57 -15.45 -10.11
CA TYR A 59 0.46 -15.84 -11.07
C TYR A 59 1.12 -17.13 -10.60
N LYS A 60 0.89 -18.23 -11.33
CA LYS A 60 1.51 -19.53 -11.05
C LYS A 60 3.02 -19.43 -10.83
N ALA A 61 3.72 -18.62 -11.64
CA ALA A 61 5.17 -18.47 -11.52
C ALA A 61 5.60 -17.80 -10.21
N VAL A 62 4.80 -16.86 -9.69
CA VAL A 62 5.08 -16.20 -8.41
C VAL A 62 4.63 -17.10 -7.27
N ASP A 63 3.37 -17.51 -7.26
CA ASP A 63 2.78 -18.23 -6.11
C ASP A 63 3.42 -19.61 -5.86
N SER A 64 4.07 -20.22 -6.86
CA SER A 64 4.76 -21.52 -6.71
C SER A 64 6.27 -21.43 -6.49
N MET A 65 6.96 -20.47 -7.12
CA MET A 65 8.43 -20.42 -7.06
C MET A 65 8.94 -19.31 -6.14
N ILE A 66 8.21 -18.19 -6.04
CA ILE A 66 8.60 -16.99 -5.28
C ILE A 66 7.36 -16.51 -4.49
N PRO A 67 6.85 -17.32 -3.53
CA PRO A 67 5.65 -16.96 -2.81
C PRO A 67 5.85 -15.70 -1.98
N ILE A 68 4.85 -14.82 -1.96
CA ILE A 68 4.87 -13.55 -1.22
C ILE A 68 4.01 -13.71 0.03
N GLY A 69 4.55 -13.34 1.21
CA GLY A 69 3.80 -13.37 2.47
C GLY A 69 3.31 -12.00 2.95
N ARG A 70 2.30 -11.99 3.82
CA ARG A 70 1.73 -10.78 4.42
C ARG A 70 2.74 -10.17 5.38
N GLY A 71 3.20 -8.95 5.09
CA GLY A 71 4.26 -8.27 5.84
C GLY A 71 5.64 -8.39 5.22
N GLN A 72 5.78 -9.14 4.11
CA GLN A 72 7.00 -9.17 3.29
C GLN A 72 7.09 -7.95 2.37
N ARG A 73 8.31 -7.56 2.00
CA ARG A 73 8.59 -6.59 0.95
C ARG A 73 9.24 -7.33 -0.22
N GLU A 74 8.57 -7.32 -1.37
CA GLU A 74 9.03 -8.01 -2.57
C GLU A 74 9.38 -7.01 -3.67
N LEU A 75 10.55 -7.16 -4.31
CA LEU A 75 11.02 -6.25 -5.34
C LEU A 75 10.57 -6.73 -6.73
N ILE A 76 9.89 -5.86 -7.48
CA ILE A 76 9.57 -6.10 -8.90
C ILE A 76 10.54 -5.27 -9.76
N ILE A 77 11.49 -5.92 -10.42
CA ILE A 77 12.54 -5.29 -11.23
C ILE A 77 12.55 -5.81 -12.68
N GLY A 78 12.89 -4.94 -13.63
CA GLY A 78 13.03 -5.27 -15.04
C GLY A 78 12.97 -4.05 -15.95
N ASP A 79 13.26 -4.24 -17.23
CA ASP A 79 13.36 -3.17 -18.23
C ASP A 79 12.01 -2.55 -18.61
N ARG A 80 12.04 -1.52 -19.47
CA ARG A 80 10.82 -0.90 -20.02
C ARG A 80 9.96 -1.97 -20.72
N GLN A 81 8.65 -1.93 -20.50
CA GLN A 81 7.66 -2.84 -21.12
C GLN A 81 7.80 -4.34 -20.78
N THR A 82 8.44 -4.70 -19.66
CA THR A 82 8.53 -6.10 -19.21
C THR A 82 7.37 -6.58 -18.32
N GLY A 83 6.27 -5.84 -18.26
CA GLY A 83 5.07 -6.26 -17.51
C GLY A 83 5.09 -5.97 -16.00
N LYS A 84 6.03 -5.19 -15.47
CA LYS A 84 6.08 -4.82 -14.03
C LYS A 84 4.76 -4.29 -13.48
N THR A 85 4.13 -3.34 -14.19
CA THR A 85 2.83 -2.78 -13.80
C THR A 85 1.71 -3.79 -13.96
N ALA A 86 1.76 -4.64 -14.99
CA ALA A 86 0.75 -5.67 -15.21
C ALA A 86 0.75 -6.73 -14.09
N LEU A 87 1.92 -7.04 -13.52
CA LEU A 87 2.03 -7.95 -12.36
C LEU A 87 1.37 -7.37 -11.09
N ALA A 88 1.35 -6.04 -10.94
CA ALA A 88 0.90 -5.36 -9.73
C ALA A 88 -0.57 -4.91 -9.76
N ILE A 89 -1.26 -5.08 -10.90
CA ILE A 89 -2.69 -4.80 -11.10
C ILE A 89 -3.45 -6.12 -10.97
#